data_AF-A0A0A8WQY4-F1
#
_entry.id   AF-A0A0A8WQY4-F1
#
_cell.length_a   1.000
_cell.length_b   1.000
_cell.length_c   1.000
_cell.angle_alpha   90.00
_cell.angle_beta   90.00
_cell.angle_gamma   90.00
#
_symmetry.space_group_name_H-M   'P 1'
#
loop_
_entity.id
_entity.type
_entity.pdbx_description
1 polymer ?
#
loop_
_entity_poly.entity_id
_entity_poly.type
_entity_poly.pdbx_seq_one_letter_code
_entity_poly.pdbx_strand_id
1 'polypeptide(L)'
;MPTDRFSFSGKARIIKIAEDTNAAVDSLVACKFSFFGATLEEYGELLSAATGVEYSPQALKEIGNRICLTERYYNCANGFTVSDDFLPARFFTEPGSSGEGIEIPPVDRDRFEEELQKYYRIRGLTPEGTFADSSWLEQQP
;
A
#
# COMPACT_ATOMS: atom_id res chain seq x y z
N MET A 1 5.34 -9.66 -10.58
CA MET A 1 5.76 -9.04 -11.86
C MET A 1 7.10 -8.38 -11.65
N PRO A 2 8.18 -8.83 -12.33
CA PRO A 2 9.45 -8.12 -12.31
C PRO A 2 9.23 -6.70 -12.80
N THR A 3 9.75 -5.72 -12.06
CA THR A 3 9.78 -4.31 -12.49
C THR A 3 11.21 -3.82 -12.40
N ASP A 4 11.54 -2.78 -13.16
CA ASP A 4 12.83 -2.14 -13.03
C ASP A 4 12.97 -1.51 -11.63
N ARG A 5 13.95 -1.97 -10.86
CA ARG A 5 14.21 -1.50 -9.51
C ARG A 5 14.59 -0.02 -9.46
N PHE A 6 15.15 0.54 -10.54
CA PHE A 6 15.57 1.94 -10.61
C PHE A 6 14.53 2.89 -11.21
N SER A 7 13.40 2.36 -11.70
CA SER A 7 12.29 3.17 -12.23
C SER A 7 11.12 3.21 -11.25
N PHE A 8 10.41 4.33 -11.15
CA PHE A 8 9.17 4.36 -10.37
C PHE A 8 7.91 3.90 -11.14
N SER A 9 8.03 3.68 -12.45
CA SER A 9 6.89 3.42 -13.33
C SER A 9 6.01 2.28 -12.82
N GLY A 10 4.73 2.58 -12.58
CA GLY A 10 3.73 1.62 -12.13
C GLY A 10 3.82 1.20 -10.65
N LYS A 11 4.88 1.62 -9.92
CA LYS A 11 5.11 1.18 -8.54
C LYS A 11 4.02 1.65 -7.59
N ALA A 12 3.51 2.87 -7.72
CA ALA A 12 2.40 3.37 -6.89
C ALA A 12 1.17 2.43 -6.90
N ARG A 13 0.79 1.93 -8.09
CA ARG A 13 -0.32 0.97 -8.23
C ARG A 13 0.01 -0.39 -7.64
N ILE A 14 1.22 -0.88 -7.88
CA ILE A 14 1.69 -2.18 -7.36
C ILE A 14 1.70 -2.16 -5.83
N ILE A 15 2.22 -1.09 -5.23
CA ILE A 15 2.27 -0.88 -3.78
C ILE A 15 0.86 -0.88 -3.20
N LYS A 16 -0.07 -0.08 -3.76
CA LYS A 16 -1.47 -0.08 -3.30
C LYS A 16 -2.10 -1.48 -3.31
N ILE A 17 -1.94 -2.22 -4.41
CA ILE A 17 -2.47 -3.59 -4.53
C ILE A 17 -1.85 -4.52 -3.47
N ALA A 18 -0.55 -4.43 -3.26
CA ALA A 18 0.16 -5.23 -2.27
C ALA A 18 -0.29 -4.91 -0.85
N GLU A 19 -0.40 -3.62 -0.49
CA GLU A 19 -0.88 -3.15 0.81
C GLU A 19 -2.30 -3.65 1.09
N ASP A 20 -3.25 -3.51 0.15
CA ASP A 20 -4.62 -4.00 0.35
C ASP A 20 -4.66 -5.52 0.54
N THR A 21 -3.93 -6.24 -0.30
CA THR A 21 -3.87 -7.70 -0.25
C THR A 21 -3.30 -8.16 1.10
N ASN A 22 -2.27 -7.47 1.57
CA ASN A 22 -1.66 -7.72 2.87
C ASN A 22 -2.62 -7.41 4.01
N ALA A 23 -3.27 -6.25 4.01
CA ALA A 23 -4.20 -5.86 5.07
C ALA A 23 -5.39 -6.82 5.19
N ALA A 24 -5.92 -7.30 4.05
CA ALA A 24 -6.96 -8.33 4.05
C ALA A 24 -6.46 -9.64 4.68
N VAL A 25 -5.29 -10.16 4.28
CA VAL A 25 -4.75 -11.43 4.78
C VAL A 25 -4.30 -11.33 6.24
N ASP A 26 -3.71 -10.21 6.65
CA ASP A 26 -3.33 -9.94 8.04
C ASP A 26 -4.58 -9.96 8.94
N SER A 27 -5.74 -9.49 8.44
CA SER A 27 -7.03 -9.55 9.16
C SER A 27 -7.61 -10.97 9.27
N LEU A 28 -7.23 -11.88 8.37
CA LEU A 28 -7.56 -13.31 8.47
C LEU A 28 -6.66 -14.05 9.49
N VAL A 29 -5.64 -13.37 10.02
CA VAL A 29 -4.60 -13.99 10.87
C VAL A 29 -3.88 -15.13 10.14
N ALA A 30 -3.83 -15.04 8.80
CA ALA A 30 -3.15 -16.01 7.96
C ALA A 30 -1.68 -15.61 7.75
N CYS A 31 -0.81 -16.61 7.62
CA CYS A 31 0.61 -16.35 7.40
C CYS A 31 0.83 -15.72 6.01
N LYS A 32 1.52 -14.59 5.98
CA LYS A 32 1.86 -13.87 4.74
C LYS A 32 2.67 -14.70 3.74
N PHE A 33 3.47 -15.68 4.21
CA PHE A 33 4.23 -16.57 3.33
C PHE A 33 3.33 -17.53 2.54
N SER A 34 2.07 -17.68 2.90
CA SER A 34 1.11 -18.44 2.11
C SER A 34 0.87 -17.82 0.73
N PHE A 35 1.25 -16.54 0.48
CA PHE A 35 1.23 -15.95 -0.87
C PHE A 35 2.13 -16.67 -1.89
N PHE A 36 3.04 -17.53 -1.46
CA PHE A 36 3.81 -18.38 -2.37
C PHE A 36 2.97 -19.53 -2.98
N GLY A 37 1.78 -19.82 -2.45
CA GLY A 37 0.93 -20.91 -2.90
C GLY A 37 -0.57 -20.62 -2.93
N ALA A 38 -1.03 -19.49 -2.41
CA ALA A 38 -2.43 -19.10 -2.37
C ALA A 38 -2.62 -17.63 -2.78
N THR A 39 -3.73 -17.35 -3.44
CA THR A 39 -4.17 -16.02 -3.85
C THR A 39 -5.38 -15.59 -3.04
N LEU A 40 -5.90 -14.38 -3.30
CA LEU A 40 -7.15 -13.92 -2.70
C LEU A 40 -8.37 -14.77 -3.10
N GLU A 41 -8.28 -15.58 -4.16
CA GLU A 41 -9.31 -16.55 -4.51
C GLU A 41 -9.44 -17.61 -3.41
N GLU A 42 -8.35 -18.32 -3.11
CA GLU A 42 -8.34 -19.36 -2.09
C GLU A 42 -8.68 -18.81 -0.71
N TYR A 43 -8.24 -17.58 -0.38
CA TYR A 43 -8.62 -16.94 0.88
C TYR A 43 -10.12 -16.60 0.95
N GLY A 44 -10.72 -16.17 -0.16
CA GLY A 44 -12.16 -15.89 -0.23
C GLY A 44 -12.99 -17.16 -0.02
N GLU A 45 -12.60 -18.24 -0.68
CA GLU A 45 -13.24 -19.56 -0.52
C GLU A 45 -13.12 -20.08 0.91
N LEU A 46 -11.92 -20.01 1.51
CA LEU A 46 -11.68 -20.45 2.89
C LEU A 46 -12.51 -19.64 3.91
N LEU A 47 -12.55 -18.31 3.76
CA LEU A 47 -13.34 -17.46 4.65
C LEU A 47 -14.84 -17.73 4.50
N SER A 48 -15.30 -17.95 3.26
CA SER A 48 -16.70 -18.28 2.98
C SER A 48 -17.10 -19.61 3.61
N ALA A 49 -16.27 -20.63 3.45
CA ALA A 49 -16.47 -21.94 4.06
C ALA A 49 -16.48 -21.88 5.61
N ALA A 50 -15.64 -21.02 6.20
CA ALA A 50 -15.54 -20.90 7.65
C ALA A 50 -16.69 -20.09 8.29
N THR A 51 -17.23 -19.09 7.59
CA THR A 51 -18.21 -18.13 8.15
C THR A 51 -19.64 -18.33 7.64
N GLY A 52 -19.83 -19.01 6.51
CA GLY A 52 -21.11 -19.12 5.81
C GLY A 52 -21.54 -17.85 5.07
N VAL A 53 -20.65 -16.86 4.93
CA VAL A 53 -20.87 -15.62 4.17
C VAL A 53 -20.01 -15.64 2.92
N GLU A 54 -20.57 -15.35 1.76
CA GLU A 54 -19.83 -15.38 0.49
C GLU A 54 -18.83 -14.21 0.37
N TYR A 55 -17.56 -14.52 0.12
CA TYR A 55 -16.48 -13.57 -0.14
C TYR A 55 -15.81 -13.84 -1.48
N SER A 56 -15.76 -12.82 -2.32
CA SER A 56 -14.98 -12.83 -3.56
C SER A 56 -13.59 -12.20 -3.36
N PRO A 57 -12.61 -12.49 -4.24
CA PRO A 57 -11.32 -11.79 -4.22
C PRO A 57 -11.45 -10.27 -4.32
N GLN A 58 -12.46 -9.79 -5.05
CA GLN A 58 -12.74 -8.37 -5.19
C GLN A 58 -13.25 -7.78 -3.87
N ALA A 59 -14.14 -8.49 -3.17
CA ALA A 59 -14.59 -8.09 -1.84
C ALA A 59 -13.41 -8.01 -0.84
N LEU A 60 -12.49 -8.98 -0.88
CA LEU A 60 -11.29 -8.95 -0.04
C LEU A 60 -10.37 -7.76 -0.36
N LYS A 61 -10.20 -7.39 -1.64
CA LYS A 61 -9.45 -6.18 -2.03
C LYS A 61 -10.11 -4.90 -1.51
N GLU A 62 -11.43 -4.84 -1.55
CA GLU A 62 -12.19 -3.69 -1.03
C GLU A 62 -12.08 -3.57 0.49
N ILE A 63 -12.14 -4.71 1.21
CA ILE A 63 -11.87 -4.79 2.65
C ILE A 63 -10.46 -4.31 2.95
N GLY A 64 -9.45 -4.82 2.24
CA GLY A 64 -8.05 -4.41 2.39
C GLY A 64 -7.83 -2.91 2.18
N ASN A 65 -8.41 -2.36 1.11
CA ASN A 65 -8.36 -0.92 0.85
C ASN A 65 -8.99 -0.09 1.97
N ARG A 66 -10.14 -0.55 2.50
CA ARG A 66 -10.81 0.10 3.63
C ARG A 66 -9.95 0.06 4.89
N ILE A 67 -9.32 -1.07 5.19
CA ILE A 67 -8.40 -1.19 6.35
C ILE A 67 -7.26 -0.18 6.24
N CYS A 68 -6.54 -0.16 5.10
CA CYS A 68 -5.43 0.78 4.91
C CYS A 68 -5.87 2.25 5.04
N LEU A 69 -7.05 2.60 4.53
CA LEU A 69 -7.59 3.96 4.68
C LEU A 69 -8.04 4.27 6.11
N THR A 70 -8.62 3.31 6.83
CA THR A 70 -8.97 3.48 8.25
C THR A 70 -7.71 3.72 9.10
N GLU A 71 -6.64 2.96 8.86
CA GLU A 71 -5.35 3.19 9.52
C GLU A 71 -4.79 4.57 9.19
N ARG A 72 -4.82 4.98 7.92
CA ARG A 72 -4.42 6.32 7.48
C ARG A 72 -5.26 7.41 8.17
N TYR A 73 -6.57 7.23 8.29
CA TYR A 73 -7.47 8.18 8.95
C TYR A 73 -7.08 8.38 10.41
N TYR A 74 -6.87 7.29 11.16
CA TYR A 74 -6.43 7.38 12.55
C TYR A 74 -5.05 8.02 12.67
N ASN A 75 -4.11 7.70 11.78
CA ASN A 75 -2.80 8.35 11.79
C ASN A 75 -2.93 9.86 11.56
N CYS A 76 -3.70 10.31 10.57
CA CYS A 76 -3.94 11.73 10.31
C CYS A 76 -4.61 12.43 11.50
N ALA A 77 -5.59 11.77 12.14
CA ALA A 77 -6.25 12.28 13.35
C ALA A 77 -5.27 12.44 14.53
N ASN A 78 -4.17 11.70 14.53
CA ASN A 78 -3.09 11.78 15.53
C ASN A 78 -1.89 12.62 15.05
N GLY A 79 -2.07 13.43 14.00
CA GLY A 79 -1.06 14.40 13.55
C GLY A 79 -0.08 13.88 12.49
N PHE A 80 -0.33 12.71 11.90
CA PHE A 80 0.42 12.25 10.73
C PHE A 80 0.15 13.18 9.53
N THR A 81 1.21 13.60 8.85
CA THR A 81 1.13 14.49 7.69
C THR A 81 1.98 13.99 6.52
N VAL A 82 1.92 14.69 5.39
CA VAL A 82 2.77 14.42 4.22
C VAL A 82 4.27 14.40 4.55
N SER A 83 4.74 15.11 5.59
CA SER A 83 6.16 15.06 5.98
C SER A 83 6.61 13.70 6.49
N ASP A 84 5.67 12.90 7.00
CA ASP A 84 5.93 11.57 7.57
C ASP A 84 5.95 10.47 6.49
N ASP A 85 5.53 10.78 5.25
CA ASP A 85 5.58 9.86 4.10
C ASP A 85 6.92 9.95 3.32
N PHE A 86 7.89 10.73 3.79
CA PHE A 86 9.22 10.84 3.15
C PHE A 86 10.25 9.87 3.75
N LEU A 87 11.18 9.44 2.90
CA LEU A 87 12.35 8.68 3.33
C LEU A 87 13.32 9.57 4.14
N PRO A 88 14.14 8.99 5.02
CA PRO A 88 15.26 9.70 5.63
C PRO A 88 16.17 10.36 4.58
N ALA A 89 16.68 11.57 4.87
CA ALA A 89 17.42 12.41 3.92
C ALA A 89 18.55 11.69 3.17
N ARG A 90 19.23 10.76 3.86
CA ARG A 90 20.33 9.97 3.29
C ARG A 90 19.95 9.19 2.03
N PHE A 91 18.69 8.73 1.91
CA PHE A 91 18.24 8.00 0.72
C PHE A 91 18.25 8.87 -0.54
N PHE A 92 18.17 10.20 -0.40
CA PHE A 92 18.17 11.15 -1.51
C PHE A 92 19.57 11.73 -1.80
N THR A 93 20.53 11.56 -0.91
CA THR A 93 21.85 12.19 -1.01
C THR A 93 23.02 11.22 -1.07
N GLU A 94 22.89 10.03 -0.48
CA GLU A 94 23.94 9.03 -0.42
C GLU A 94 23.66 7.90 -1.42
N PRO A 95 24.64 7.49 -2.24
CA PRO A 95 24.51 6.28 -3.03
C PRO A 95 24.45 5.05 -2.14
N GLY A 96 23.79 4.00 -2.64
CA GLY A 96 23.76 2.69 -1.98
C GLY A 96 25.05 1.89 -2.19
N SER A 97 25.13 0.74 -1.53
CA SER A 97 26.24 -0.20 -1.68
C SER A 97 26.24 -0.80 -3.10
N SER A 98 27.15 -0.32 -3.94
CA SER A 98 27.32 -0.81 -5.31
C SER A 98 28.17 -2.09 -5.35
N GLY A 99 27.91 -2.97 -6.32
CA GLY A 99 28.59 -4.27 -6.45
C GLY A 99 28.12 -5.05 -7.67
N GLU A 100 28.91 -6.03 -8.12
CA GLU A 100 28.56 -6.91 -9.27
C GLU A 100 28.21 -6.14 -10.57
N GLY A 101 28.84 -4.99 -10.79
CA GLY A 101 28.58 -4.13 -11.95
C GLY A 101 27.26 -3.36 -11.88
N ILE A 102 26.59 -3.34 -10.72
CA ILE A 102 25.37 -2.58 -10.47
C ILE A 102 25.71 -1.35 -9.63
N GLU A 103 25.50 -0.18 -10.21
CA GLU A 103 25.54 1.08 -9.49
C GLU A 103 24.20 1.34 -8.81
N ILE A 104 24.23 1.85 -7.58
CA ILE A 104 23.04 2.22 -6.82
C ILE A 104 23.09 3.71 -6.54
N PRO A 105 22.51 4.55 -7.41
CA PRO A 105 22.44 5.99 -7.16
C PRO A 105 21.50 6.29 -5.99
N PRO A 106 21.62 7.49 -5.38
CA PRO A 106 20.59 8.00 -4.49
C PRO A 106 19.21 8.02 -5.18
N VAL A 107 18.15 7.93 -4.40
CA VAL A 107 16.78 8.06 -4.88
C VAL A 107 16.58 9.48 -5.41
N ASP A 108 16.03 9.60 -6.62
CA ASP A 108 15.60 10.89 -7.16
C ASP A 108 14.40 11.41 -6.35
N ARG A 109 14.61 12.52 -5.63
CA ARG A 109 13.63 13.11 -4.73
C ARG A 109 12.41 13.65 -5.48
N ASP A 110 12.62 14.33 -6.60
CA ASP A 110 11.54 14.95 -7.37
C ASP A 110 10.66 13.85 -7.96
N ARG A 111 11.27 12.78 -8.46
CA ARG A 111 10.54 11.59 -8.95
C ARG A 111 9.80 10.85 -7.83
N PHE A 112 10.40 10.75 -6.65
CA PHE A 112 9.73 10.17 -5.49
C PHE A 112 8.47 10.95 -5.12
N GLU A 113 8.55 12.28 -5.08
CA GLU A 113 7.41 13.15 -4.77
C GLU A 113 6.29 13.04 -5.81
N GLU A 114 6.63 13.04 -7.11
CA GLU A 114 5.66 12.83 -8.19
C GLU A 114 4.90 11.50 -8.03
N GLU A 115 5.59 10.45 -7.57
CA GLU A 115 5.03 9.11 -7.41
C GLU A 115 4.23 8.96 -6.13
N LEU A 116 4.63 9.66 -5.06
CA LEU A 116 3.83 9.81 -3.85
C LEU A 116 2.48 10.49 -4.18
N GLN A 117 2.49 11.54 -5.00
CA GLN A 117 1.25 12.19 -5.47
C GLN A 117 0.39 11.27 -6.36
N LYS A 118 1.00 10.39 -7.16
CA LYS A 118 0.25 9.34 -7.88
C LYS A 118 -0.37 8.34 -6.91
N TYR A 119 0.36 7.93 -5.88
CA TYR A 119 -0.13 7.02 -4.85
C TYR A 119 -1.34 7.62 -4.10
N TYR A 120 -1.27 8.87 -3.66
CA TYR A 120 -2.41 9.55 -3.02
C TYR A 120 -3.64 9.60 -3.92
N ARG A 121 -3.47 9.95 -5.20
CA ARG A 121 -4.59 9.92 -6.17
C ARG A 121 -5.18 8.52 -6.35
N ILE A 122 -4.36 7.47 -6.39
CA ILE A 122 -4.83 6.08 -6.49
C ILE A 122 -5.60 5.67 -5.22
N ARG A 123 -5.18 6.18 -4.06
CA ARG A 123 -5.84 5.97 -2.76
C ARG A 123 -7.12 6.80 -2.57
N GLY A 124 -7.37 7.81 -3.41
CA GLY A 124 -8.47 8.75 -3.23
C GLY A 124 -8.21 9.81 -2.14
N LEU A 125 -6.93 10.06 -1.83
CA LEU A 125 -6.50 11.08 -0.86
C LEU A 125 -6.22 12.41 -1.55
N THR A 126 -6.19 13.50 -0.78
CA THR A 126 -5.77 14.82 -1.23
C THR A 126 -4.24 14.87 -1.44
N PRO A 127 -3.70 15.93 -2.08
CA PRO A 127 -2.25 16.11 -2.23
C PRO A 127 -1.46 16.15 -0.91
N GLU A 128 -2.12 16.47 0.20
CA GLU A 128 -1.56 16.49 1.55
C GLU A 128 -1.57 15.11 2.22
N GLY A 129 -1.95 14.05 1.49
CA GLY A 129 -2.00 12.68 2.00
C GLY A 129 -3.15 12.42 2.99
N THR A 130 -4.19 13.25 2.97
CA THR A 130 -5.33 13.19 3.88
C THR A 130 -6.67 13.01 3.15
N PHE A 131 -7.76 12.98 3.89
CA PHE A 131 -9.13 12.79 3.38
C PHE A 131 -9.75 14.13 3.02
N ALA A 132 -10.39 14.20 1.84
CA ALA A 132 -11.15 15.37 1.44
C ALA A 132 -12.41 15.57 2.30
N ASP A 133 -12.97 14.46 2.80
CA ASP A 133 -14.13 14.43 3.67
C ASP A 133 -13.73 13.95 5.07
N SER A 134 -13.88 14.82 6.07
CA SER A 134 -13.61 14.50 7.48
C SER A 134 -14.55 13.43 8.05
N SER A 135 -15.72 13.23 7.45
CA SER A 135 -16.71 12.21 7.82
C SER A 135 -16.50 10.87 7.10
N TRP A 136 -15.42 10.71 6.34
CA TRP A 136 -15.15 9.49 5.55
C TRP A 136 -15.30 8.19 6.37
N LEU A 137 -14.85 8.20 7.63
CA LEU A 137 -14.92 7.03 8.51
C LEU A 137 -16.38 6.63 8.84
N GLU A 138 -17.28 7.60 8.97
CA GLU A 138 -18.70 7.37 9.29
C GLU A 138 -19.47 6.75 8.12
N GLN A 139 -18.91 6.83 6.90
CA GLN A 139 -19.51 6.30 5.67
C GLN A 139 -19.10 4.85 5.38
N GLN A 140 -18.19 4.29 6.19
CA GLN A 140 -17.73 2.92 6.03
C GLN A 140 -18.78 1.92 6.58
N PRO A 141 -18.89 0.72 5.98
CA PRO A 141 -19.83 -0.31 6.41
C PRO A 141 -19.50 -0.91 7.78
#